data_AF-A0A7X6YNE6-F1
#
_entry.id   AF-A0A7X6YNE6-F1
#
_cell.length_a   1.000
_cell.length_b   1.000
_cell.length_c   1.000
_cell.angle_alpha   90.00
_cell.angle_beta   90.00
_cell.angle_gamma   90.00
#
_symmetry.space_group_name_H-M   'P 1'
#
loop_
_entity.id
_entity.type
_entity.pdbx_description
1 polymer ?
#
loop_
_entity_poly.entity_id
_entity_poly.type
_entity_poly.pdbx_seq_one_letter_code
_entity_poly.pdbx_strand_id
1 'polypeptide(L)'
;MLKKRLNLFSSQQEALSKLESILLQDSLQHTLILSGKSGSGKSTAVQEFLNGFQGPIRGYTTVRHRSAGGNRLAFQHILLPLAAAPAELTLEYPDQLPADLDYFLYRDGEKVDFDRSAFLRLADYMSLEQTYQYEAPDLMLWDEVGGEELLINRFFETLCYWLDKNDKPAQIIVWKKQGHRSKLRLAHLTAAEIDLLDRRRQQVLHHPAVKLHDLDSDGSEIL
;
A
#
# COMPACT_ATOMS: atom_id res chain seq x y z
N MET A 1 22.07 -15.17 7.82
CA MET A 1 20.93 -15.45 8.73
C MET A 1 19.73 -15.81 7.86
N LEU A 2 19.17 -17.01 7.96
CA LEU A 2 17.87 -17.31 7.33
C LEU A 2 16.80 -16.48 8.05
N LYS A 3 16.12 -15.59 7.32
CA LYS A 3 14.93 -14.90 7.85
C LYS A 3 13.85 -15.95 8.12
N LYS A 4 13.22 -15.86 9.29
CA LYS A 4 12.13 -16.74 9.70
C LYS A 4 10.92 -16.44 8.79
N ARG A 5 10.46 -17.44 8.02
CA ARG A 5 9.22 -17.31 7.23
C ARG A 5 8.05 -17.04 8.17
N LEU A 6 7.16 -16.15 7.75
CA LEU A 6 5.93 -15.89 8.49
C LEU A 6 4.97 -17.07 8.32
N ASN A 7 4.30 -17.48 9.40
CA ASN A 7 3.23 -18.47 9.32
C ASN A 7 2.01 -17.80 8.68
N LEU A 8 1.77 -18.07 7.40
CA LEU A 8 0.66 -17.51 6.64
C LEU A 8 -0.62 -18.35 6.81
N PHE A 9 -1.77 -17.69 6.99
CA PHE A 9 -3.09 -18.31 6.90
C PHE A 9 -3.44 -18.67 5.44
N SER A 10 -4.45 -19.50 5.21
CA SER A 10 -4.82 -20.01 3.86
C SER A 10 -5.02 -18.88 2.83
N SER A 11 -5.79 -17.85 3.19
CA SER A 11 -6.04 -16.70 2.31
C SER A 11 -4.77 -15.90 1.99
N GLN A 12 -3.81 -15.87 2.92
CA GLN A 12 -2.51 -15.22 2.71
C GLN A 12 -1.59 -16.07 1.82
N GLN A 13 -1.67 -17.40 1.90
CA GLN A 13 -0.96 -18.30 1.00
C GLN A 13 -1.51 -18.22 -0.42
N GLU A 14 -2.83 -18.08 -0.59
CA GLU A 14 -3.42 -17.84 -1.90
C GLU A 14 -2.96 -16.48 -2.45
N ALA A 15 -3.03 -15.42 -1.63
CA ALA A 15 -2.53 -14.10 -2.02
C ALA A 15 -1.06 -14.16 -2.46
N LEU A 16 -0.20 -14.88 -1.72
CA LEU A 16 1.20 -15.10 -2.10
C LEU A 16 1.33 -15.79 -3.46
N SER A 17 0.55 -16.85 -3.70
CA SER A 17 0.53 -17.54 -5.00
C SER A 17 0.09 -16.63 -6.15
N LYS A 18 -0.88 -15.72 -5.91
CA LYS A 18 -1.29 -14.72 -6.91
C LYS A 18 -0.18 -13.69 -7.16
N LEU A 19 0.52 -13.26 -6.12
CA LEU A 19 1.65 -12.33 -6.23
C LEU A 19 2.79 -12.96 -7.05
N GLU A 20 3.13 -14.22 -6.80
CA GLU A 20 4.13 -14.94 -7.61
C GLU A 20 3.69 -15.05 -9.07
N SER A 21 2.39 -15.26 -9.32
CA SER A 21 1.88 -15.38 -10.70
C SER A 21 2.02 -14.10 -11.52
N ILE A 22 2.05 -12.90 -10.92
CA ILE A 22 2.14 -11.65 -11.68
C ILE A 22 3.53 -11.43 -12.29
N LEU A 23 4.57 -12.03 -11.70
CA LEU A 23 5.94 -11.95 -12.20
C LEU A 23 6.21 -12.95 -13.32
N LEU A 24 5.40 -14.01 -13.41
CA LEU A 24 5.58 -15.12 -14.35
C LEU A 24 4.75 -14.96 -15.63
N GLN A 25 3.93 -13.91 -15.73
CA GLN A 25 2.98 -13.75 -16.83
C GLN A 25 3.49 -12.82 -17.94
N ASP A 26 3.59 -13.35 -19.15
CA ASP A 26 3.63 -12.61 -20.44
C ASP A 26 2.28 -11.93 -20.78
N SER A 27 1.43 -11.68 -19.79
CA SER A 27 0.04 -11.26 -20.00
C SER A 27 -0.13 -9.75 -19.82
N LEU A 28 -1.06 -9.16 -20.57
CA LEU A 28 -1.49 -7.75 -20.47
C LEU A 28 -1.92 -7.30 -19.05
N GLN A 29 -2.07 -8.23 -18.09
CA GLN A 29 -2.48 -7.97 -16.71
C GLN A 29 -1.28 -7.94 -15.76
N HIS A 30 -0.44 -6.91 -15.90
CA HIS A 30 0.69 -6.66 -15.01
C HIS A 30 0.30 -5.93 -13.71
N THR A 31 -0.95 -5.98 -13.25
CA THR A 31 -1.37 -5.28 -12.02
C THR A 31 -2.30 -6.12 -11.16
N LEU A 32 -1.85 -6.42 -9.93
CA LEU A 32 -2.61 -7.14 -8.92
C LEU A 32 -3.00 -6.17 -7.81
N ILE A 33 -4.31 -6.01 -7.63
CA ILE A 33 -4.86 -5.34 -6.45
C ILE A 33 -5.13 -6.39 -5.37
N LEU A 34 -4.51 -6.22 -4.20
CA LEU A 34 -4.84 -6.97 -2.99
C LEU A 34 -5.79 -6.16 -2.12
N SER A 35 -7.03 -6.61 -1.99
CA SER A 35 -8.06 -5.98 -1.15
C SER A 35 -8.37 -6.85 0.07
N GLY A 36 -9.03 -6.25 1.07
CA GLY A 36 -9.50 -6.94 2.27
C GLY A 36 -9.66 -5.98 3.44
N LYS A 37 -10.37 -6.39 4.49
CA LYS A 37 -10.59 -5.57 5.69
C LYS A 37 -9.28 -5.23 6.41
N SER A 38 -9.33 -4.25 7.31
CA SER A 38 -8.20 -3.96 8.19
C SER A 38 -7.84 -5.22 8.98
N GLY A 39 -6.55 -5.58 9.04
CA GLY A 39 -6.09 -6.82 9.68
C GLY A 39 -6.24 -8.09 8.86
N SER A 40 -6.70 -8.04 7.59
CA SER A 40 -6.78 -9.23 6.72
C SER A 40 -5.42 -9.84 6.34
N GLY A 41 -4.31 -9.12 6.62
CA GLY A 41 -2.96 -9.60 6.34
C GLY A 41 -2.43 -9.30 4.94
N LYS A 42 -3.03 -8.34 4.20
CA LYS A 42 -2.52 -7.86 2.90
C LYS A 42 -1.03 -7.52 2.96
N SER A 43 -0.65 -6.63 3.87
CA SER A 43 0.73 -6.18 4.03
C SER A 43 1.66 -7.31 4.47
N THR A 44 1.14 -8.29 5.23
CA THR A 44 1.88 -9.51 5.60
C THR A 44 2.18 -10.39 4.39
N ALA A 45 1.19 -10.61 3.51
CA ALA A 45 1.39 -11.39 2.28
C ALA A 45 2.38 -10.69 1.34
N VAL A 46 2.27 -9.37 1.18
CA VAL A 46 3.24 -8.57 0.41
C VAL A 46 4.64 -8.66 1.03
N GLN A 47 4.76 -8.52 2.35
CA GLN A 47 6.07 -8.60 3.01
C GLN A 47 6.73 -9.97 2.82
N GLU A 48 5.97 -11.07 2.92
CA GLU A 48 6.51 -12.42 2.67
C GLU A 48 6.92 -12.61 1.21
N PHE A 49 6.13 -12.11 0.26
CA PHE A 49 6.49 -12.09 -1.16
C PHE A 49 7.80 -11.32 -1.40
N LEU A 50 7.90 -10.11 -0.85
CA LEU A 50 9.10 -9.27 -0.99
C LEU A 50 10.33 -9.86 -0.28
N ASN A 51 10.17 -10.73 0.74
CA ASN A 51 11.29 -11.45 1.35
C ASN A 51 11.92 -12.48 0.40
N GLY A 52 11.16 -13.03 -0.54
CA GLY A 52 11.62 -13.99 -1.53
C GLY A 52 11.96 -13.38 -2.89
N PHE A 53 11.55 -12.15 -3.15
CA PHE A 53 11.75 -11.46 -4.43
C PHE A 53 13.22 -11.08 -4.65
N GLN A 54 13.74 -11.43 -5.83
CA GLN A 54 15.09 -11.09 -6.27
C GLN A 54 14.98 -10.23 -7.54
N GLY A 55 14.99 -8.92 -7.37
CA GLY A 55 14.90 -7.97 -8.49
C GLY A 55 14.76 -6.53 -7.99
N PRO A 56 14.96 -5.54 -8.87
CA PRO A 56 14.76 -4.13 -8.53
C PRO A 56 13.28 -3.84 -8.22
N ILE A 57 13.04 -3.27 -7.04
CA ILE A 57 11.72 -2.82 -6.60
C ILE A 57 11.69 -1.29 -6.58
N ARG A 58 10.59 -0.72 -7.05
CA ARG A 58 10.21 0.68 -6.80
C ARG A 58 8.83 0.76 -6.19
N GLY A 59 8.51 1.87 -5.57
CA GLY A 59 7.28 1.96 -4.83
C GLY A 59 7.40 2.79 -3.59
N TYR A 60 6.29 2.84 -2.86
CA TYR A 60 6.29 3.29 -1.49
C TYR A 60 5.52 2.29 -0.62
N THR A 61 5.84 2.29 0.67
CA THR A 61 5.10 1.54 1.68
C THR A 61 4.78 2.42 2.88
N THR A 62 3.79 2.00 3.67
CA THR A 62 3.43 2.65 4.91
C THR A 62 4.06 1.88 6.09
N VAL A 63 4.96 2.53 6.81
CA VAL A 63 5.55 2.00 8.04
C VAL A 63 4.75 2.47 9.24
N ARG A 64 4.40 1.52 10.09
CA ARG A 64 3.76 1.77 11.38
C ARG A 64 4.82 1.87 12.47
N HIS A 65 4.87 2.97 13.19
CA HIS A 65 5.73 3.18 14.35
C HIS A 65 4.89 3.13 15.61
N ARG A 66 5.28 2.34 16.61
CA ARG A 66 4.54 2.24 17.89
C ARG A 66 5.46 2.24 19.09
N SER A 67 5.04 2.83 20.20
CA SER A 67 5.72 2.61 21.48
C SER A 67 5.35 1.24 22.05
N ALA A 68 6.22 0.63 22.87
CA ALA A 68 5.99 -0.67 23.49
C ALA A 68 4.74 -0.67 24.38
N GLY A 69 4.45 0.47 25.03
CA GLY A 69 3.22 0.68 25.78
C GLY A 69 1.96 0.89 24.92
N GLY A 70 2.08 0.96 23.59
CA GLY A 70 0.96 1.12 22.65
C GLY A 70 0.27 2.49 22.64
N ASN A 71 0.65 3.39 23.55
CA ASN A 71 0.02 4.70 23.73
C ASN A 71 0.37 5.70 22.62
N ARG A 72 1.48 5.46 21.91
CA ARG A 72 1.93 6.26 20.78
C ARG A 72 1.96 5.43 19.52
N LEU A 73 1.38 5.99 18.46
CA LEU A 73 1.27 5.35 17.16
C LEU A 73 1.48 6.39 16.08
N ALA A 74 2.37 6.13 15.13
CA ALA A 74 2.58 6.99 13.99
C ALA A 74 2.70 6.19 12.69
N PHE A 75 2.45 6.86 11.57
CA PHE A 75 2.51 6.29 10.24
C PHE A 75 3.35 7.19 9.34
N GLN A 76 4.25 6.55 8.59
CA GLN A 76 5.15 7.20 7.65
C GLN A 76 5.02 6.54 6.29
N HIS A 77 4.98 7.34 5.22
CA HIS A 77 5.24 6.82 3.88
C HIS A 77 6.74 6.83 3.64
N ILE A 78 7.28 5.69 3.22
CA ILE A 78 8.69 5.57 2.83
C ILE A 78 8.78 5.13 1.37
N LEU A 79 9.72 5.73 0.64
CA LEU A 79 10.10 5.25 -0.68
C LEU A 79 10.88 3.94 -0.53
N LEU A 80 10.57 2.93 -1.34
CA LEU A 80 11.32 1.70 -1.39
C LEU A 80 12.64 1.90 -2.18
N PRO A 81 13.81 1.61 -1.59
CA PRO A 81 15.06 1.63 -2.32
C PRO A 81 15.17 0.43 -3.27
N LEU A 82 15.92 0.58 -4.37
CA LEU A 82 16.06 -0.39 -5.47
C LEU A 82 16.38 -1.83 -5.03
N ALA A 83 17.06 -2.04 -3.91
CA ALA A 83 17.66 -3.34 -3.58
C ALA A 83 17.58 -3.73 -2.08
N ALA A 84 16.72 -3.10 -1.27
CA ALA A 84 16.61 -3.52 0.14
C ALA A 84 15.53 -4.58 0.32
N ALA A 85 15.83 -5.58 1.15
CA ALA A 85 14.79 -6.40 1.75
C ALA A 85 13.73 -5.48 2.39
N PRO A 86 12.43 -5.82 2.32
CA PRO A 86 11.38 -4.96 2.84
C PRO A 86 11.69 -4.61 4.29
N ALA A 87 11.70 -3.30 4.60
CA ALA A 87 11.81 -2.82 5.96
C ALA A 87 10.67 -3.45 6.79
N GLU A 88 10.90 -3.65 8.08
CA GLU A 88 9.81 -4.06 8.97
C GLU A 88 8.69 -3.03 8.88
N LEU A 89 7.51 -3.45 8.42
CA LEU A 89 6.35 -2.57 8.24
C LEU A 89 5.76 -2.11 9.58
N THR A 90 6.22 -2.69 10.69
CA THR A 90 5.89 -2.25 12.04
C THR A 90 7.16 -2.21 12.87
N LEU A 91 7.53 -1.02 13.31
CA LEU A 91 8.66 -0.75 14.19
C LEU A 91 8.15 -0.45 15.60
N GLU A 92 8.64 -1.19 16.58
CA GLU A 92 8.34 -0.95 18.00
C GLU A 92 9.52 -0.25 18.68
N TYR A 93 9.21 0.81 19.43
CA TYR A 93 10.18 1.62 20.16
C TYR A 93 9.91 1.50 21.67
N PRO A 94 10.95 1.53 22.53
CA PRO A 94 10.77 1.34 23.97
C PRO A 94 9.79 2.35 24.60
N ASP A 95 10.03 3.65 24.39
CA ASP A 95 9.27 4.71 25.07
C ASP A 95 8.77 5.84 24.16
N GLN A 96 9.63 6.35 23.27
CA GLN A 96 9.31 7.47 22.39
C GLN A 96 9.46 7.09 20.92
N LEU A 97 8.62 7.69 20.09
CA LEU A 97 8.79 7.63 18.64
C LEU A 97 9.85 8.65 18.22
N PRO A 98 10.71 8.33 17.23
CA PRO A 98 11.68 9.28 16.70
C PRO A 98 11.02 10.59 16.24
N ALA A 99 11.50 11.73 16.73
CA ALA A 99 10.91 13.04 16.43
C ALA A 99 11.38 13.62 15.08
N ASP A 100 12.44 13.06 14.51
CA ASP A 100 13.06 13.43 13.24
C ASP A 100 12.43 12.72 12.03
N LEU A 101 11.42 11.88 12.26
CA LEU A 101 10.71 11.18 11.21
C LEU A 101 9.47 11.95 10.74
N ASP A 102 9.21 11.74 9.46
CA ASP A 102 8.32 12.53 8.63
C ASP A 102 6.90 11.91 8.64
N TYR A 103 6.29 11.84 9.84
CA TYR A 103 5.00 11.18 10.04
C TYR A 103 3.85 11.96 9.41
N PHE A 104 3.05 11.29 8.57
CA PHE A 104 1.82 11.90 8.07
C PHE A 104 0.67 11.79 9.08
N LEU A 105 0.71 10.79 9.97
CA LEU A 105 -0.28 10.62 11.03
C LEU A 105 0.45 10.24 12.31
N TYR A 106 0.19 10.97 13.38
CA TYR A 106 0.72 10.72 14.71
C TYR A 106 -0.42 10.72 15.72
N ARG A 107 -0.37 9.79 16.67
CA ARG A 107 -1.35 9.65 17.75
C ARG A 107 -0.65 9.47 19.07
N ASP A 108 -1.05 10.26 20.07
CA ASP A 108 -0.64 10.13 21.46
C ASP A 108 -1.89 10.15 22.35
N GLY A 109 -2.31 8.97 22.79
CA GLY A 109 -3.59 8.78 23.49
C GLY A 109 -4.79 9.16 22.61
N GLU A 110 -5.49 10.24 22.99
CA GLU A 110 -6.63 10.79 22.24
C GLU A 110 -6.24 11.86 21.22
N LYS A 111 -5.03 12.43 21.32
CA LYS A 111 -4.55 13.43 20.37
C LYS A 111 -4.18 12.76 19.07
N VAL A 112 -4.64 13.35 17.97
CA VAL A 112 -4.34 12.92 16.60
C VAL A 112 -3.83 14.13 15.84
N ASP A 113 -2.58 14.04 15.41
CA ASP A 113 -1.93 15.04 14.57
C ASP A 113 -1.76 14.46 13.17
N PHE A 114 -2.13 15.27 12.17
CA PHE A 114 -1.97 14.89 10.77
C PHE A 114 -1.18 15.95 10.02
N ASP A 115 -0.11 15.50 9.35
CA ASP A 115 0.69 16.33 8.46
C ASP A 115 0.32 16.05 7.01
N ARG A 116 -0.40 17.01 6.42
CA ARG A 116 -0.81 16.95 5.02
C ARG A 116 0.37 17.02 4.07
N SER A 117 1.38 17.83 4.37
CA SER A 117 2.57 17.91 3.51
C SER A 117 3.27 16.57 3.47
N ALA A 118 3.39 15.91 4.62
CA ALA A 118 3.95 14.58 4.72
C ALA A 118 3.17 13.53 3.95
N PHE A 119 1.84 13.58 4.03
CA PHE A 119 0.96 12.71 3.25
C PHE A 119 1.12 12.93 1.74
N LEU A 120 1.10 14.18 1.27
CA LEU A 120 1.12 14.52 -0.15
C LEU A 120 2.41 14.09 -0.88
N ARG A 121 3.53 13.87 -0.17
CA ARG A 121 4.79 13.38 -0.76
C ARG A 121 4.65 12.04 -1.48
N LEU A 122 3.65 11.23 -1.16
CA LEU A 122 3.37 9.98 -1.88
C LEU A 122 3.17 10.19 -3.39
N ALA A 123 2.70 11.38 -3.81
CA ALA A 123 2.48 11.69 -5.22
C ALA A 123 3.78 11.84 -6.01
N ASP A 124 4.88 12.16 -5.33
CA ASP A 124 6.20 12.32 -5.96
C ASP A 124 6.92 10.98 -6.11
N TYR A 125 6.70 10.03 -5.20
CA TYR A 125 7.39 8.74 -5.14
C TYR A 125 7.20 7.85 -6.37
N MET A 126 6.08 8.03 -7.08
CA MET A 126 5.72 7.19 -8.24
C MET A 126 5.78 7.93 -9.58
N SER A 127 6.34 9.15 -9.59
CA SER A 127 6.61 9.89 -10.81
C SER A 127 7.59 9.13 -11.73
N LEU A 128 7.47 9.35 -13.04
CA LEU A 128 8.33 8.70 -14.04
C LEU A 128 9.82 8.90 -13.74
N GLU A 129 10.19 10.12 -13.34
CA GLU A 129 11.57 10.47 -13.00
C GLU A 129 12.09 9.65 -11.81
N GLN A 130 11.25 9.39 -10.80
CA GLN A 130 11.62 8.57 -9.65
C GLN A 130 11.64 7.08 -9.98
N THR A 131 10.67 6.59 -10.77
CA THR A 131 10.58 5.17 -11.12
C THR A 131 11.74 4.71 -11.99
N TYR A 132 12.16 5.50 -12.99
CA TYR A 132 13.22 5.13 -13.95
C TYR A 132 14.58 5.78 -13.67
N GLN A 133 14.80 6.35 -12.48
CA GLN A 133 15.99 7.15 -12.19
C GLN A 133 17.33 6.44 -12.47
N TYR A 134 17.38 5.10 -12.39
CA TYR A 134 18.61 4.32 -12.59
C TYR A 134 18.39 3.14 -13.53
N GLU A 135 17.32 2.37 -13.33
CA GLU A 135 16.92 1.24 -14.17
C GLU A 135 15.41 1.04 -14.06
N ALA A 136 14.81 0.38 -15.06
CA ALA A 136 13.41 -0.04 -14.99
C ALA A 136 13.27 -1.09 -13.88
N PRO A 137 12.37 -0.90 -12.89
CA PRO A 137 12.16 -1.92 -11.87
C PRO A 137 11.44 -3.12 -12.47
N ASP A 138 11.62 -4.28 -11.87
CA ASP A 138 10.82 -5.47 -12.19
C ASP A 138 9.44 -5.40 -11.52
N LEU A 139 9.39 -4.71 -10.37
CA LEU A 139 8.19 -4.59 -9.54
C LEU A 139 7.96 -3.16 -9.05
N MET A 140 6.72 -2.70 -9.13
CA MET A 140 6.21 -1.50 -8.48
C MET A 140 5.24 -1.84 -7.35
N LEU A 141 5.47 -1.31 -6.15
CA LEU A 141 4.57 -1.42 -5.00
C LEU A 141 3.86 -0.08 -4.73
N TRP A 142 2.54 -0.15 -4.67
CA TRP A 142 1.67 0.93 -4.22
C TRP A 142 0.96 0.48 -2.96
N ASP A 143 1.46 0.89 -1.80
CA ASP A 143 0.84 0.49 -0.55
C ASP A 143 -0.34 1.40 -0.18
N GLU A 144 -1.32 0.82 0.50
CA GLU A 144 -2.41 1.56 1.12
C GLU A 144 -3.19 2.53 0.19
N VAL A 145 -3.46 2.12 -1.05
CA VAL A 145 -4.22 2.88 -2.06
C VAL A 145 -5.74 2.70 -1.92
N GLY A 146 -6.55 3.70 -2.28
CA GLY A 146 -8.01 3.65 -2.25
C GLY A 146 -8.64 4.65 -1.27
N GLY A 147 -7.86 5.31 -0.43
CA GLY A 147 -8.26 6.41 0.43
C GLY A 147 -8.15 7.77 -0.25
N GLU A 148 -7.96 8.79 0.58
CA GLU A 148 -7.93 10.21 0.19
C GLU A 148 -6.75 10.57 -0.72
N GLU A 149 -5.71 9.73 -0.79
CA GLU A 149 -4.63 9.91 -1.75
C GLU A 149 -5.13 9.91 -3.20
N LEU A 150 -6.25 9.23 -3.49
CA LEU A 150 -6.88 9.30 -4.81
C LEU A 150 -7.51 10.66 -5.10
N LEU A 151 -7.72 11.53 -4.11
CA LEU A 151 -8.15 12.92 -4.34
C LEU A 151 -7.00 13.82 -4.78
N ILE A 152 -5.75 13.39 -4.60
CA ILE A 152 -4.57 14.10 -5.10
C ILE A 152 -4.48 13.86 -6.60
N ASN A 153 -4.79 14.89 -7.40
CA ASN A 153 -4.84 14.78 -8.87
C ASN A 153 -3.58 14.14 -9.45
N ARG A 154 -2.40 14.65 -9.06
CA ARG A 154 -1.12 14.14 -9.56
C ARG A 154 -0.89 12.66 -9.22
N PHE A 155 -1.26 12.22 -8.02
CA PHE A 155 -1.15 10.80 -7.65
C PHE A 155 -2.08 9.94 -8.51
N PHE A 156 -3.33 10.35 -8.64
CA PHE A 156 -4.33 9.64 -9.42
C PHE A 156 -3.94 9.55 -10.91
N GLU A 157 -3.52 10.66 -11.51
CA GLU A 157 -3.05 10.72 -12.89
C GLU A 157 -1.83 9.81 -13.11
N THR A 158 -0.90 9.79 -12.16
CA THR A 158 0.28 8.91 -12.20
C THR A 158 -0.11 7.43 -12.13
N LEU A 159 -1.05 7.08 -11.23
CA LEU A 159 -1.57 5.72 -11.14
C LEU A 159 -2.26 5.31 -12.46
N CYS A 160 -3.12 6.14 -13.02
CA CYS A 160 -3.77 5.87 -14.30
C CYS A 160 -2.75 5.73 -15.45
N TYR A 161 -1.76 6.60 -15.53
CA TYR A 161 -0.68 6.49 -16.52
C TYR A 161 -0.01 5.11 -16.47
N TRP A 162 0.31 4.61 -15.28
CA TRP A 162 0.89 3.29 -15.12
C TRP A 162 -0.09 2.15 -15.38
N LEU A 163 -1.39 2.36 -15.19
CA LEU A 163 -2.40 1.38 -15.57
C LEU A 163 -2.54 1.28 -17.10
N ASP A 164 -2.45 2.39 -17.82
CA ASP A 164 -2.58 2.46 -19.29
C ASP A 164 -1.32 2.01 -20.04
N LYS A 165 -0.15 2.04 -19.39
CA LYS A 165 1.12 1.67 -20.02
C LYS A 165 1.16 0.17 -20.35
N ASN A 166 1.43 -0.18 -21.61
CA ASN A 166 1.56 -1.57 -22.05
C ASN A 166 2.88 -2.21 -21.59
N ASP A 167 3.99 -1.51 -21.79
CA ASP A 167 5.32 -1.94 -21.38
C ASP A 167 5.64 -1.34 -20.02
N LYS A 168 5.28 -2.06 -18.97
CA LYS A 168 5.41 -1.62 -17.58
C LYS A 168 5.88 -2.75 -16.66
N PRO A 169 6.53 -2.41 -15.54
CA PRO A 169 6.82 -3.36 -14.48
C PRO A 169 5.56 -4.02 -13.94
N ALA A 170 5.71 -5.20 -13.33
CA ALA A 170 4.64 -5.79 -12.54
C ALA A 170 4.24 -4.83 -11.41
N GLN A 171 2.95 -4.74 -11.11
CA GLN A 171 2.42 -3.83 -10.09
C GLN A 171 1.65 -4.59 -9.01
N ILE A 172 1.97 -4.29 -7.76
CA ILE A 172 1.16 -4.67 -6.60
C ILE A 172 0.55 -3.41 -6.02
N ILE A 173 -0.77 -3.40 -5.89
CA ILE A 173 -1.50 -2.32 -5.23
C ILE A 173 -2.18 -2.92 -4.00
N VAL A 174 -1.75 -2.49 -2.81
CA VAL A 174 -2.43 -2.84 -1.56
C VAL A 174 -3.61 -1.89 -1.37
N TRP A 175 -4.82 -2.42 -1.43
CA TRP A 175 -6.03 -1.62 -1.49
C TRP A 175 -6.74 -1.49 -0.15
N LYS A 176 -7.06 -0.24 0.19
CA LYS A 176 -7.97 0.18 1.25
C LYS A 176 -9.39 -0.14 0.82
N LYS A 177 -9.91 -1.25 1.33
CA LYS A 177 -11.35 -1.55 1.30
C LYS A 177 -12.07 -0.48 2.13
N GLN A 178 -13.15 0.09 1.61
CA GLN A 178 -13.97 0.99 2.42
C GLN A 178 -14.61 0.17 3.54
N GLY A 179 -14.11 0.32 4.76
CA GLY A 179 -14.90 0.03 5.95
C GLY A 179 -15.94 1.13 6.13
N HIS A 180 -17.09 0.82 6.74
CA HIS A 180 -18.00 1.85 7.24
C HIS A 180 -17.20 2.91 8.00
N ARG A 181 -17.15 4.12 7.42
CA ARG A 181 -16.60 5.38 7.96
C ARG A 181 -15.66 5.17 9.15
N SER A 182 -14.40 4.80 8.91
CA SER A 182 -13.40 4.78 9.97
C SER A 182 -13.32 6.18 10.60
N LYS A 183 -13.44 6.25 11.93
CA LYS A 183 -13.49 7.48 12.73
C LYS A 183 -12.19 8.31 12.73
N LEU A 184 -11.19 7.92 11.95
CA LEU A 184 -9.87 8.55 11.86
C LEU A 184 -9.73 9.37 10.57
N ARG A 185 -10.83 9.93 10.06
CA ARG A 185 -10.80 10.74 8.84
C ARG A 185 -10.06 12.05 9.07
N LEU A 186 -9.19 12.30 8.12
CA LEU A 186 -8.74 13.59 7.67
C LEU A 186 -9.91 14.43 7.17
N ALA A 187 -10.38 15.35 8.01
CA ALA A 187 -11.46 16.27 7.68
C ALA A 187 -12.80 15.60 7.27
N HIS A 188 -13.88 16.34 7.45
CA HIS A 188 -15.14 15.97 6.82
C HIS A 188 -14.99 16.22 5.32
N LEU A 189 -14.65 15.19 4.53
CA LEU A 189 -14.75 15.27 3.07
C LEU A 189 -16.13 15.79 2.70
N THR A 190 -16.17 16.75 1.79
CA THR A 190 -17.42 17.24 1.20
C THR A 190 -18.11 16.14 0.40
N ALA A 191 -19.41 16.27 0.15
CA ALA A 191 -20.13 15.34 -0.72
C ALA A 191 -19.49 15.21 -2.11
N ALA A 192 -19.02 16.33 -2.68
CA ALA A 192 -18.34 16.35 -3.96
C ALA A 192 -17.01 15.58 -3.95
N GLU A 193 -16.23 15.66 -2.85
CA GLU A 193 -15.00 14.89 -2.69
C GLU A 193 -15.28 13.40 -2.51
N ILE A 194 -16.36 13.03 -1.81
CA ILE A 194 -16.79 11.63 -1.69
C ILE A 194 -17.15 11.07 -3.07
N ASP A 195 -17.97 11.79 -3.85
CA ASP A 195 -18.37 11.38 -5.20
C ASP A 195 -17.17 11.29 -6.16
N LEU A 196 -16.19 12.20 -6.02
CA LEU A 196 -14.95 12.13 -6.79
C LEU A 196 -14.10 10.92 -6.39
N LEU A 197 -13.93 10.67 -5.09
CA LEU A 197 -13.19 9.53 -4.58
C LEU A 197 -13.80 8.21 -5.07
N ASP A 198 -15.12 8.07 -4.97
CA ASP A 198 -15.81 6.86 -5.41
C ASP A 198 -15.65 6.65 -6.92
N ARG A 199 -15.81 7.70 -7.75
CA ARG A 199 -15.54 7.60 -9.19
C ARG A 199 -14.11 7.14 -9.51
N ARG A 200 -13.11 7.73 -8.84
CA ARG A 200 -11.70 7.37 -9.04
C ARG A 200 -11.39 5.94 -8.58
N ARG A 201 -11.98 5.50 -7.47
CA ARG A 201 -11.90 4.11 -7.02
C ARG A 201 -12.49 3.15 -8.05
N GLN A 202 -13.67 3.46 -8.58
CA GLN A 202 -14.31 2.63 -9.62
C GLN A 202 -13.45 2.55 -10.88
N GLN A 203 -12.86 3.67 -11.32
CA GLN A 203 -11.98 3.73 -12.48
C GLN A 203 -10.74 2.83 -12.33
N VAL A 204 -10.10 2.83 -11.15
CA VAL A 204 -8.94 1.97 -10.89
C VAL A 204 -9.35 0.50 -10.80
N LEU A 205 -10.40 0.18 -10.05
CA LEU A 205 -10.83 -1.21 -9.82
C LEU A 205 -11.33 -1.90 -11.09
N HIS A 206 -11.93 -1.16 -12.03
CA HIS A 206 -12.47 -1.70 -13.29
C HIS A 206 -11.48 -1.55 -14.46
N HIS A 207 -10.25 -1.12 -14.20
CA HIS A 207 -9.27 -0.95 -15.26
C HIS A 207 -8.91 -2.32 -15.91
N PRO A 208 -8.84 -2.44 -17.25
CA PRO A 208 -8.61 -3.73 -17.91
C PRO A 208 -7.30 -4.45 -17.53
N ALA A 209 -6.27 -3.67 -17.15
CA ALA A 209 -4.98 -4.21 -16.70
C ALA A 209 -4.98 -4.73 -15.25
N VAL A 210 -6.07 -4.52 -14.50
CA VAL A 210 -6.17 -4.86 -13.08
C VAL A 210 -6.80 -6.23 -12.87
N LYS A 211 -6.15 -7.02 -12.03
CA LYS A 211 -6.69 -8.23 -11.43
C LYS A 211 -6.91 -7.98 -9.94
N LEU A 212 -8.14 -8.15 -9.47
CA LEU A 212 -8.47 -8.02 -8.05
C LEU A 212 -8.38 -9.37 -7.35
N HIS A 213 -7.72 -9.41 -6.19
CA HIS A 213 -7.78 -10.51 -5.25
C HIS A 213 -8.20 -9.97 -3.87
N ASP A 214 -9.31 -10.47 -3.35
CA ASP A 214 -9.87 -10.04 -2.07
C ASP A 214 -9.58 -11.10 -1.00
N LEU A 215 -8.80 -10.74 0.02
CA LEU A 215 -8.43 -11.65 1.11
C LEU A 215 -9.60 -11.95 2.05
N ASP A 216 -10.73 -11.24 1.91
CA ASP A 216 -11.94 -11.50 2.69
C ASP A 216 -12.81 -12.62 2.08
N SER A 217 -12.52 -13.13 0.87
CA SER A 217 -13.41 -14.07 0.17
C SER A 217 -13.35 -15.52 0.66
N ASP A 218 -12.46 -15.84 1.61
CA ASP A 218 -12.44 -17.14 2.28
C ASP A 218 -13.41 -17.15 3.48
N GLY A 219 -14.68 -17.41 3.18
CA GLY A 219 -15.62 -18.10 4.07
C GLY A 219 -15.82 -17.53 5.47
N SER A 220 -16.68 -16.53 5.61
CA SER A 220 -17.58 -16.43 6.76
C SER A 220 -18.77 -15.53 6.41
N GLU A 221 -19.73 -16.09 5.68
CA GLU A 221 -21.13 -15.87 6.07
C GLU A 221 -21.25 -16.42 7.49
N ILE A 222 -21.17 -15.53 8.47
CA ILE A 222 -21.85 -15.78 9.75
C ILE A 222 -23.19 -15.09 9.59
N LEU A 223 -24.22 -15.92 9.38
CA LEU A 223 -25.63 -15.57 9.62
C LEU A 223 -25.81 -14.99 11.02
#